data_AF-A0AAV3RZC4-F1
#
_entry.id   AF-A0AAV3RZC4-F1
#
_cell.length_a   1.000
_cell.length_b   1.000
_cell.length_c   1.000
_cell.angle_alpha   90.00
_cell.angle_beta   90.00
_cell.angle_gamma   90.00
#
_symmetry.space_group_name_H-M   'P 1'
#
loop_
_entity.id
_entity.type
_entity.pdbx_description
1 polymer ?
#
loop_
_entity_poly.entity_id
_entity_poly.type
_entity_poly.pdbx_seq_one_letter_code
_entity_poly.pdbx_strand_id
1 'polypeptide(L)'
;MIDSTTGHATLTFMDGSSRYNQIRMNLADEELTAFRTSMGIYCYKVMPFGLKNVGATYQRAMQKIFDDMLHKNVECYVDDLVVKSVKRKDHPKDLCVVFERLR
;
A
#
# COMPACT_ATOMS: atom_id res chain seq x y z
N MET A 1 0.13 9.57 -13.80
CA MET A 1 1.22 9.66 -12.79
C MET A 1 2.22 10.75 -13.14
N ILE A 2 2.85 10.72 -14.33
CA ILE A 2 3.82 11.75 -14.74
C ILE A 2 3.18 13.16 -14.76
N ASP A 3 1.95 13.26 -15.26
CA ASP A 3 1.22 14.53 -15.31
C ASP A 3 0.81 15.04 -13.91
N SER A 4 0.42 14.14 -13.00
CA SER A 4 -0.01 14.50 -11.64
C SER A 4 1.14 14.85 -10.69
N THR A 5 2.39 14.57 -11.09
CA THR A 5 3.61 14.96 -10.39
C THR A 5 4.16 16.32 -10.85
N THR A 6 3.71 16.83 -12.00
CA THR A 6 4.14 18.12 -12.53
C THR A 6 3.76 19.26 -11.57
N GLY A 7 4.69 20.16 -11.27
CA GLY A 7 4.46 21.30 -10.36
C GLY A 7 4.66 21.02 -8.86
N HIS A 8 5.08 19.81 -8.47
CA HIS A 8 5.44 19.49 -7.09
C HIS A 8 6.95 19.63 -6.87
N ALA A 9 7.35 20.33 -5.81
CA ALA A 9 8.77 20.55 -5.50
C ALA A 9 9.44 19.33 -4.85
N THR A 10 8.66 18.40 -4.27
CA THR A 10 9.20 17.20 -3.61
C THR A 10 8.22 16.05 -3.71
N LEU A 11 8.76 14.87 -4.00
CA LEU A 11 8.05 13.60 -4.07
C LEU A 11 8.77 12.60 -3.16
N THR A 12 8.01 11.85 -2.37
CA THR A 12 8.52 10.69 -1.61
C THR A 12 7.77 9.45 -2.07
N PHE A 13 8.54 8.43 -2.46
CA PHE A 13 8.02 7.11 -2.81
C PHE A 13 8.17 6.21 -1.60
N MET A 14 7.07 5.63 -1.15
CA MET A 14 7.05 4.62 -0.10
C MET A 14 6.67 3.29 -0.71
N ASP A 15 7.60 2.35 -0.65
CA ASP A 15 7.40 0.98 -1.09
C ASP A 15 6.52 0.22 -0.08
N GLY A 16 5.42 -0.35 -0.57
CA GLY A 16 4.50 -1.19 0.16
C GLY A 16 4.81 -2.68 0.10
N SER A 17 5.97 -3.11 -0.41
CA SER A 17 6.30 -4.54 -0.61
C SER A 17 6.03 -5.42 0.61
N SER A 18 6.40 -4.97 1.82
CA SER A 18 6.10 -5.72 3.06
C SER A 18 4.64 -5.60 3.54
N ARG A 19 3.85 -4.64 3.02
CA ARG A 19 2.47 -4.37 3.47
C ARG A 19 1.48 -5.45 3.05
N TYR A 20 1.79 -6.28 2.05
CA TYR A 20 0.91 -7.39 1.70
C TYR A 20 0.72 -8.37 2.87
N ASN A 21 1.80 -8.62 3.60
CA ASN A 21 1.80 -9.45 4.80
C ASN A 21 1.05 -8.78 5.98
N GLN A 22 0.57 -7.55 5.82
CA GLN A 22 -0.28 -6.85 6.79
C GLN A 22 -1.77 -6.94 6.42
N ILE A 23 -2.10 -7.32 5.18
CA ILE A 23 -3.49 -7.53 4.75
C ILE A 23 -3.92 -8.94 5.14
N ARG A 24 -4.96 -9.04 5.96
CA ARG A 24 -5.55 -10.32 6.35
C ARG A 24 -6.13 -11.03 5.13
N MET A 25 -5.84 -12.32 5.02
CA MET A 25 -6.54 -13.18 4.08
C MET A 25 -8.00 -13.28 4.49
N ASN A 26 -8.88 -13.40 3.50
CA ASN A 26 -10.25 -13.78 3.75
C ASN A 26 -10.26 -15.21 4.30
N LEU A 27 -11.03 -15.46 5.37
CA LEU A 27 -11.04 -16.74 6.08
C LEU A 27 -11.38 -17.92 5.16
N ALA A 28 -12.28 -17.71 4.20
CA ALA A 28 -12.66 -18.73 3.21
C ALA A 28 -11.55 -19.05 2.21
N ASP A 29 -10.60 -18.13 2.01
CA ASP A 29 -9.52 -18.25 1.04
C ASP A 29 -8.18 -18.69 1.69
N GLU A 30 -8.08 -18.72 3.03
CA GLU A 30 -6.87 -19.14 3.74
C GLU A 30 -6.46 -20.57 3.33
N GLU A 31 -7.40 -21.52 3.34
CA GLU A 31 -7.13 -22.92 3.00
C GLU A 31 -6.67 -23.10 1.54
N LEU A 32 -7.09 -22.22 0.63
CA LEU A 32 -6.66 -22.23 -0.77
C LEU A 32 -5.20 -21.80 -0.96
N THR A 33 -4.60 -21.20 0.07
CA THR A 33 -3.18 -20.81 0.09
C THR A 33 -2.30 -21.85 0.79
N ALA A 34 -2.79 -23.07 0.96
CA ALA A 34 -2.04 -24.14 1.61
C ALA A 34 -0.76 -24.51 0.83
N PHE A 35 0.34 -24.68 1.57
CA PHE A 35 1.61 -25.17 1.06
C PHE A 35 2.17 -26.29 1.94
N ARG A 36 2.93 -27.19 1.32
CA ARG A 36 3.53 -28.34 2.02
C ARG A 36 4.98 -28.09 2.37
N THR A 37 5.33 -28.39 3.61
CA THR A 37 6.70 -28.44 4.11
C THR A 37 7.04 -29.87 4.53
N SER A 38 8.30 -30.17 4.85
CA SER A 38 8.68 -31.46 5.44
C SER A 38 8.03 -31.73 6.79
N MET A 39 7.55 -30.68 7.48
CA MET A 39 6.94 -30.75 8.81
C MET A 39 5.40 -30.83 8.78
N GLY A 40 4.77 -30.54 7.64
CA GLY A 40 3.31 -30.54 7.53
C GLY A 40 2.77 -29.57 6.48
N ILE A 41 1.45 -29.40 6.48
CA ILE A 41 0.70 -28.49 5.61
C ILE A 41 0.37 -27.23 6.40
N TYR A 42 0.66 -26.06 5.82
CA TYR A 42 0.42 -24.75 6.41
C TYR A 42 -0.36 -23.88 5.43
N CYS A 43 -1.17 -22.95 5.93
CA CYS A 43 -1.87 -21.93 5.14
C CYS A 43 -1.45 -20.52 5.55
N TYR A 44 -1.62 -19.55 4.65
CA TYR A 44 -1.32 -18.15 4.95
C TYR A 44 -2.54 -17.44 5.57
N LYS A 45 -2.31 -16.78 6.71
CA LYS A 45 -3.32 -15.91 7.39
C LYS A 45 -3.31 -14.47 6.90
N VAL A 46 -2.26 -14.10 6.19
CA VAL A 46 -2.03 -12.77 5.60
C VAL A 46 -1.60 -12.96 4.16
N MET A 47 -1.88 -11.99 3.32
CA MET A 47 -1.76 -12.15 1.88
C MET A 47 -0.31 -12.42 1.45
N PRO A 48 0.02 -13.62 0.94
CA PRO A 48 1.37 -13.96 0.54
C PRO A 48 1.76 -13.28 -0.77
N PHE A 49 3.07 -13.10 -0.95
CA PHE A 49 3.63 -12.71 -2.24
C PHE A 49 3.26 -13.70 -3.35
N GLY A 50 3.07 -13.18 -4.56
CA GLY A 50 2.84 -13.99 -5.75
C GLY A 50 1.37 -14.30 -6.06
N LEU A 51 0.40 -13.89 -5.23
CA LEU A 51 -1.01 -13.92 -5.66
C LEU A 51 -1.29 -12.83 -6.70
N LYS A 52 -2.06 -13.18 -7.73
CA LYS A 52 -2.39 -12.25 -8.82
C LYS A 52 -3.12 -10.99 -8.37
N ASN A 53 -3.92 -11.09 -7.30
CA ASN A 53 -4.81 -10.02 -6.84
C ASN A 53 -4.24 -9.20 -5.68
N VAL A 54 -2.97 -9.39 -5.31
CA VAL A 54 -2.39 -8.67 -4.16
C VAL A 54 -2.40 -7.16 -4.37
N GLY A 55 -1.86 -6.68 -5.50
CA GLY A 55 -1.81 -5.24 -5.80
C GLY A 55 -3.20 -4.60 -5.84
N ALA A 56 -4.21 -5.30 -6.39
CA ALA A 56 -5.59 -4.78 -6.43
C ALA A 56 -6.21 -4.66 -5.04
N THR A 57 -5.95 -5.64 -4.15
CA THR A 57 -6.43 -5.61 -2.76
C THR A 57 -5.76 -4.48 -1.98
N TYR A 58 -4.45 -4.34 -2.15
CA TYR A 58 -3.68 -3.28 -1.51
C TYR A 58 -4.11 -1.89 -1.99
N GLN A 59 -4.25 -1.69 -3.30
CA GLN A 59 -4.72 -0.43 -3.87
C GLN A 59 -6.10 -0.05 -3.32
N ARG A 60 -7.03 -1.00 -3.20
CA ARG A 60 -8.36 -0.77 -2.61
C ARG A 60 -8.27 -0.35 -1.14
N ALA A 61 -7.39 -0.99 -0.36
CA ALA A 61 -7.16 -0.64 1.04
C ALA A 61 -6.58 0.78 1.17
N MET A 62 -5.54 1.10 0.39
CA MET A 62 -4.92 2.42 0.39
C MET A 62 -5.88 3.51 -0.08
N GLN A 63 -6.69 3.24 -1.11
CA GLN A 63 -7.72 4.17 -1.56
C GLN A 63 -8.72 4.50 -0.44
N LYS A 64 -9.14 3.49 0.35
CA LYS A 64 -10.04 3.71 1.49
C LYS A 64 -9.39 4.51 2.62
N ILE A 65 -8.09 4.28 2.90
CA ILE A 65 -7.36 4.98 3.96
C ILE A 65 -7.11 6.45 3.59
N PHE A 66 -6.86 6.74 2.31
CA PHE A 66 -6.43 8.05 1.83
C PHE A 66 -7.46 8.77 0.96
N ASP A 67 -8.72 8.35 0.95
CA ASP A 67 -9.75 8.81 0.01
C ASP A 67 -9.82 10.34 -0.16
N ASP A 68 -9.78 11.10 0.94
CA ASP A 68 -9.82 12.57 0.93
C ASP A 68 -8.48 13.25 0.57
N MET A 69 -7.37 12.50 0.57
CA MET A 69 -6.01 12.95 0.25
C MET A 69 -5.55 12.50 -1.14
N LEU A 70 -6.25 11.52 -1.74
CA LEU A 70 -5.98 11.02 -3.08
C LEU A 70 -6.02 12.15 -4.10
N HIS A 71 -5.08 12.10 -5.05
CA HIS A 71 -4.90 13.06 -6.14
C HIS A 71 -4.50 14.48 -5.71
N LYS A 72 -4.59 14.82 -4.42
CA LYS A 72 -4.14 16.10 -3.85
C LYS A 72 -2.68 16.04 -3.42
N ASN A 73 -2.40 15.25 -2.39
CA ASN A 73 -1.07 15.17 -1.74
C ASN A 73 -0.54 13.73 -1.76
N VAL A 74 -1.40 12.76 -2.10
CA VAL A 74 -1.08 11.33 -2.12
C VAL A 74 -1.57 10.71 -3.43
N GLU A 75 -0.75 9.87 -4.04
CA GLU A 75 -1.13 8.99 -5.14
C GLU A 75 -0.81 7.55 -4.74
N CYS A 76 -1.70 6.61 -5.06
CA CYS A 76 -1.45 5.19 -4.85
C CYS A 76 -1.34 4.51 -6.21
N TYR A 77 -0.24 3.80 -6.46
CA TYR A 77 0.00 3.07 -7.70
C TYR A 77 0.47 1.65 -7.41
N VAL A 78 -0.41 0.68 -7.65
CA VAL A 78 -0.20 -0.76 -7.36
C VAL A 78 0.32 -0.94 -5.94
N ASP A 79 1.63 -0.92 -5.71
CA ASP A 79 2.26 -1.15 -4.40
C ASP A 79 2.91 0.10 -3.81
N ASP A 80 3.12 1.11 -4.64
CA ASP A 80 3.77 2.35 -4.25
C ASP A 80 2.75 3.38 -3.74
N LEU A 81 3.10 4.00 -2.62
CA LEU A 81 2.43 5.20 -2.14
C LEU A 81 3.34 6.40 -2.42
N VAL A 82 2.87 7.33 -3.24
CA VAL A 82 3.62 8.54 -3.58
C VAL A 82 3.02 9.72 -2.83
N VAL A 83 3.83 10.38 -2.01
CA VAL A 83 3.45 11.62 -1.33
C VAL A 83 4.07 12.79 -2.08
N LYS A 84 3.24 13.75 -2.47
CA LYS A 84 3.62 14.90 -3.28
C LYS A 84 3.33 16.20 -2.54
N SER A 85 4.29 17.11 -2.56
CA SER A 85 4.16 18.43 -1.93
C SER A 85 4.57 19.54 -2.89
N VAL A 86 3.73 20.56 -3.01
CA VAL A 86 3.99 21.72 -3.88
C VAL A 86 5.21 22.50 -3.40
N LYS A 87 5.40 22.63 -2.08
CA LYS A 87 6.54 23.31 -1.47
C LYS A 87 7.32 22.33 -0.61
N ARG A 88 8.65 22.32 -0.76
CA ARG A 88 9.56 21.46 0.01
C ARG A 88 9.41 21.60 1.54
N LYS A 89 9.10 22.82 2.01
CA LYS A 89 8.91 23.11 3.44
C LYS A 89 7.67 22.46 4.07
N ASP A 90 6.65 22.16 3.26
CA ASP A 90 5.40 21.58 3.73
C ASP A 90 5.47 20.03 3.71
N HIS A 91 6.44 19.46 2.98
CA HIS A 91 6.60 18.02 2.81
C HIS A 91 6.74 17.22 4.12
N PRO A 92 7.50 17.67 5.15
CA PRO A 92 7.54 16.96 6.42
C PRO A 92 6.17 16.90 7.12
N LYS A 93 5.32 17.92 6.95
CA LYS A 93 3.97 17.95 7.52
C LYS A 93 3.05 17.00 6.75
N ASP A 94 3.13 17.00 5.42
CA ASP A 94 2.37 16.07 4.57
C ASP A 94 2.73 14.61 4.92
N LEU A 95 4.02 14.30 5.09
CA LEU A 95 4.48 12.98 5.53
C LEU A 95 3.96 12.61 6.92
N CYS A 96 3.94 13.56 7.87
CA CYS A 96 3.42 13.31 9.21
C CYS A 96 1.94 12.88 9.17
N VAL A 97 1.10 13.59 8.42
CA VAL A 97 -0.31 13.23 8.24
C VAL A 97 -0.46 11.84 7.61
N VAL A 98 0.37 11.52 6.62
CA VAL A 98 0.34 10.22 5.96
C VAL A 98 0.74 9.09 6.91
N PHE A 99 1.79 9.27 7.72
CA PHE A 99 2.21 8.28 8.72
C PHE A 99 1.19 8.08 9.83
N GLU A 100 0.53 9.15 10.30
CA GLU A 100 -0.53 9.04 11.32
C GLU A 100 -1.73 8.21 10.84
N ARG A 101 -2.04 8.22 9.53
CA ARG A 101 -3.10 7.37 8.96
C ARG A 101 -2.73 5.91 8.76
N LEU A 102 -1.44 5.62 8.68
CA LEU A 102 -0.92 4.27 8.49
C LEU A 102 -0.70 3.52 9.81
N ARG A 103 -0.79 4.25 10.93
CA ARG A 103 -0.66 3.73 12.29
C ARG A 103 -1.96 3.09 12.77
#